data_AF-A0A6P3I5P0-F1
#
_entry.id   AF-A0A6P3I5P0-F1
#
_cell.length_a   1.000
_cell.length_b   1.000
_cell.length_c   1.000
_cell.angle_alpha   90.00
_cell.angle_beta   90.00
_cell.angle_gamma   90.00
#
_symmetry.space_group_name_H-M   'P 1'
#
loop_
_entity.id
_entity.type
_entity.pdbx_description
1 polymer ?
#
loop_
_entity_poly.entity_id
_entity_poly.type
_entity_poly.pdbx_seq_one_letter_code
_entity_poly.pdbx_strand_id
1 'polypeptide(L)'
;MGDPGSLVTEGRAGERSWCLRRVGMNTEWLLLEDGNEVTVGRGFGVTYQLVSKICPLMISRNHCILKQNAEGQWTIKDNKSLNGVWLNRERLEPLKVYSIHKGDHIQLGVPLENKENAEYEYEVTEEDWERIYPCLSPKSDQMMEKNKGLRTKRKFSLDELEGSGAEGPSNLKSKISKLSCEPGQQVKSHGKGKVASQPSEYLDPKLTSFEPSVKTTGAHVNPGPAKVIELLRKKKKASNPSASQSSLELFKVTMSRILMLKTQMQEKQVAVLNVKKQTKKGSSKKIVKMEQELQDLQSQLCAEQAQQQARVEQLEKTIQEEQQHLEGLEKEEGEEDLKQQLAQALQEYRSLMEELNRSKKNFEAIIQAKDKELEQTKEEKEKVQAQKEEVLSHMNDVLENELQCIICSEYFVEAVTLNCAHSFCSYCINEWMKRKVECPICRKDIKSKTRSLVLDNCISKMVDNLNSEVKERRIVLIRERKDEPMNPAQ
;
A
#
# COMPACT_ATOMS: atom_id res chain seq x y z
N MET A 1 34.09 -38.19 -29.34
CA MET A 1 33.06 -37.95 -28.31
C MET A 1 32.30 -36.69 -28.72
N GLY A 2 31.02 -36.82 -29.05
CA GLY A 2 30.14 -35.67 -29.32
C GLY A 2 29.19 -35.46 -28.14
N ASP A 3 28.81 -34.22 -27.89
CA ASP A 3 27.99 -33.83 -26.74
C ASP A 3 26.50 -33.72 -27.14
N PRO A 4 25.57 -34.53 -26.59
CA PRO A 4 24.19 -34.60 -27.06
C PRO A 4 23.29 -33.56 -26.34
N GLY A 5 23.31 -32.32 -26.81
CA GLY A 5 22.67 -31.20 -26.09
C GLY A 5 22.06 -30.07 -26.92
N SER A 6 21.75 -30.27 -28.21
CA SER A 6 21.08 -29.24 -29.02
C SER A 6 20.10 -29.84 -30.04
N LEU A 7 18.80 -29.72 -29.74
CA LEU A 7 17.68 -29.90 -30.66
C LEU A 7 16.58 -28.92 -30.25
N VAL A 8 15.81 -28.41 -31.23
CA VAL A 8 14.71 -27.44 -31.06
C VAL A 8 15.12 -25.99 -30.74
N THR A 9 16.08 -25.42 -31.49
CA THR A 9 16.21 -23.94 -31.65
C THR A 9 16.50 -23.48 -33.10
N GLU A 10 16.08 -24.24 -34.12
CA GLU A 10 16.06 -23.79 -35.51
C GLU A 10 14.62 -23.85 -36.02
N GLY A 11 14.00 -22.69 -36.33
CA GLY A 11 12.64 -22.65 -36.87
C GLY A 11 11.78 -21.38 -36.62
N ARG A 12 12.12 -20.50 -35.66
CA ARG A 12 11.29 -19.29 -35.33
C ARG A 12 11.77 -17.96 -35.93
N ALA A 13 12.63 -17.98 -36.96
CA ALA A 13 13.04 -16.76 -37.64
C ALA A 13 11.93 -16.28 -38.59
N GLY A 14 11.29 -15.15 -38.26
CA GLY A 14 10.17 -14.57 -39.05
C GLY A 14 8.76 -14.95 -38.59
N GLU A 15 8.61 -15.69 -37.50
CA GLU A 15 7.31 -15.96 -36.89
C GLU A 15 6.86 -14.76 -36.03
N ARG A 16 5.61 -14.32 -36.21
CA ARG A 16 4.98 -13.31 -35.36
C ARG A 16 4.36 -13.94 -34.13
N SER A 17 4.33 -13.21 -33.03
CA SER A 17 3.67 -13.66 -31.82
C SER A 17 2.87 -12.53 -31.18
N TRP A 18 1.74 -12.88 -30.58
CA TRP A 18 0.98 -11.97 -29.74
C TRP A 18 1.73 -11.75 -28.42
N CYS A 19 1.74 -10.52 -27.94
CA CYS A 19 2.32 -10.18 -26.64
C CYS A 19 1.64 -8.96 -26.01
N LEU A 20 1.83 -8.85 -24.69
CA LEU A 20 1.47 -7.68 -23.91
C LEU A 20 2.72 -6.82 -23.76
N ARG A 21 2.83 -5.78 -24.58
CA ARG A 21 3.91 -4.78 -24.53
C ARG A 21 3.69 -3.89 -23.32
N ARG A 22 4.68 -3.79 -22.42
CA ARG A 22 4.56 -2.93 -21.23
C ARG A 22 4.57 -1.46 -21.64
N VAL A 23 3.53 -0.71 -21.31
CA VAL A 23 3.44 0.72 -21.63
C VAL A 23 4.55 1.47 -20.88
N GLY A 24 5.30 2.30 -21.61
CA GLY A 24 6.43 3.06 -21.08
C GLY A 24 7.70 2.25 -20.77
N MET A 25 7.78 0.95 -21.06
CA MET A 25 8.97 0.13 -20.78
C MET A 25 9.31 -0.85 -21.93
N ASN A 26 10.58 -0.84 -22.35
CA ASN A 26 11.12 -1.82 -23.31
C ASN A 26 11.56 -3.14 -22.63
N THR A 27 10.90 -3.51 -21.52
CA THR A 27 11.17 -4.70 -20.69
C THR A 27 9.89 -5.13 -19.98
N GLU A 28 9.89 -6.34 -19.38
CA GLU A 28 8.73 -6.94 -18.71
C GLU A 28 7.51 -7.19 -19.63
N TRP A 29 7.74 -7.44 -20.93
CA TRP A 29 6.71 -7.82 -21.88
C TRP A 29 6.26 -9.27 -21.64
N LEU A 30 4.97 -9.58 -21.83
CA LEU A 30 4.40 -10.91 -21.57
C LEU A 30 4.05 -11.58 -22.90
N LEU A 31 4.59 -12.79 -23.16
CA LEU A 31 4.31 -13.54 -24.38
C LEU A 31 2.93 -14.20 -24.31
N LEU A 32 2.16 -14.14 -25.39
CA LEU A 32 0.92 -14.89 -25.57
C LEU A 32 1.21 -16.03 -26.56
N GLU A 33 1.58 -17.19 -26.01
CA GLU A 33 1.88 -18.40 -26.79
C GLU A 33 0.59 -19.07 -27.24
N ASP A 34 0.44 -19.29 -28.55
CA ASP A 34 -0.75 -19.92 -29.12
C ASP A 34 -0.99 -21.33 -28.53
N GLY A 35 -2.26 -21.64 -28.26
CA GLY A 35 -2.70 -22.86 -27.58
C GLY A 35 -2.50 -22.87 -26.04
N ASN A 36 -1.62 -22.03 -25.49
CA ASN A 36 -1.34 -22.00 -24.05
C ASN A 36 -2.28 -21.05 -23.28
N GLU A 37 -2.50 -21.35 -22.00
CA GLU A 37 -3.18 -20.44 -21.07
C GLU A 37 -2.14 -19.60 -20.31
N VAL A 38 -2.18 -18.28 -20.50
CA VAL A 38 -1.23 -17.35 -19.90
C VAL A 38 -1.86 -16.71 -18.66
N THR A 39 -1.36 -17.09 -17.50
CA THR A 39 -1.85 -16.60 -16.20
C THR A 39 -0.90 -15.56 -15.63
N VAL A 40 -1.46 -14.46 -15.09
CA VAL A 40 -0.69 -13.32 -14.59
C VAL A 40 -1.13 -12.99 -13.17
N GLY A 41 -0.19 -12.73 -12.28
CA GLY A 41 -0.45 -12.39 -10.88
C GLY A 41 0.83 -12.33 -10.05
N ARG A 42 0.73 -12.18 -8.73
CA ARG A 42 1.90 -12.19 -7.82
C ARG A 42 2.20 -13.53 -7.16
N GLY A 43 1.39 -14.56 -7.41
CA GLY A 43 1.58 -15.91 -6.89
C GLY A 43 2.77 -16.64 -7.53
N PHE A 44 3.11 -17.81 -7.01
CA PHE A 44 4.16 -18.67 -7.60
C PHE A 44 3.62 -19.69 -8.62
N GLY A 45 2.29 -19.90 -8.65
CA GLY A 45 1.61 -20.78 -9.61
C GLY A 45 0.93 -19.97 -10.72
N VAL A 46 1.68 -19.08 -11.38
CA VAL A 46 1.23 -18.31 -12.56
C VAL A 46 2.35 -18.29 -13.59
N THR A 47 1.99 -18.16 -14.88
CA THR A 47 2.94 -18.10 -16.01
C THR A 47 3.90 -16.92 -15.84
N TYR A 48 3.35 -15.74 -15.48
CA TYR A 48 4.11 -14.51 -15.24
C TYR A 48 3.85 -13.95 -13.84
N GLN A 49 4.91 -13.95 -13.01
CA GLN A 49 4.87 -13.42 -11.66
C GLN A 49 5.23 -11.92 -11.65
N LEU A 50 4.24 -11.06 -11.37
CA LEU A 50 4.42 -9.62 -11.20
C LEU A 50 4.78 -9.30 -9.75
N VAL A 51 5.93 -8.64 -9.54
CA VAL A 51 6.44 -8.27 -8.21
C VAL A 51 6.73 -6.77 -8.17
N SER A 52 5.75 -5.99 -7.72
CA SER A 52 5.91 -4.55 -7.51
C SER A 52 6.89 -4.27 -6.38
N LYS A 53 7.72 -3.23 -6.56
CA LYS A 53 8.56 -2.67 -5.49
C LYS A 53 7.85 -1.56 -4.70
N ILE A 54 6.74 -1.04 -5.22
CA ILE A 54 6.03 0.14 -4.70
C ILE A 54 4.80 -0.29 -3.90
N CYS A 55 3.96 -1.16 -4.47
CA CYS A 55 2.78 -1.73 -3.83
C CYS A 55 2.66 -3.25 -4.13
N PRO A 56 3.40 -4.12 -3.39
CA PRO A 56 3.41 -5.57 -3.60
C PRO A 56 2.03 -6.26 -3.44
N LEU A 57 1.02 -5.56 -2.93
CA LEU A 57 -0.33 -6.06 -2.71
C LEU A 57 -1.35 -5.55 -3.76
N MET A 58 -0.96 -4.67 -4.68
CA MET A 58 -1.83 -4.17 -5.75
C MET A 58 -2.32 -5.31 -6.66
N ILE A 59 -1.41 -6.21 -7.04
CA ILE A 59 -1.70 -7.36 -7.88
C ILE A 59 -2.17 -8.56 -7.03
N SER A 60 -3.14 -9.30 -7.54
CA SER A 60 -3.72 -10.49 -6.87
C SER A 60 -2.86 -11.74 -7.13
N ARG A 61 -2.99 -12.79 -6.31
CA ARG A 61 -2.15 -14.01 -6.43
C ARG A 61 -2.26 -14.62 -7.83
N ASN A 62 -3.48 -14.79 -8.31
CA ASN A 62 -3.84 -14.99 -9.71
C ASN A 62 -4.78 -13.82 -10.01
N HIS A 63 -4.45 -12.97 -10.99
CA HIS A 63 -5.09 -11.67 -11.18
C HIS A 63 -5.91 -11.65 -12.47
N CYS A 64 -5.29 -12.00 -13.60
CA CYS A 64 -6.00 -12.25 -14.85
C CYS A 64 -5.51 -13.52 -15.54
N ILE A 65 -6.31 -14.00 -16.48
CA ILE A 65 -6.03 -15.14 -17.35
C ILE A 65 -6.26 -14.70 -18.78
N LEU A 66 -5.30 -14.98 -19.66
CA LEU A 66 -5.42 -14.80 -21.11
C LEU A 66 -5.37 -16.15 -21.81
N LYS A 67 -6.24 -16.34 -22.80
CA LYS A 67 -6.35 -17.59 -23.57
C LYS A 67 -7.04 -17.35 -24.90
N GLN A 68 -6.71 -18.15 -25.91
CA GLN A 68 -7.52 -18.23 -27.12
C GLN A 68 -8.86 -18.94 -26.84
N ASN A 69 -9.92 -18.50 -27.51
CA ASN A 69 -11.19 -19.21 -27.56
C ASN A 69 -11.14 -20.35 -28.59
N ALA A 70 -12.26 -21.06 -28.79
CA ALA A 70 -12.36 -22.16 -29.76
C ALA A 70 -12.22 -21.72 -31.25
N GLU A 71 -12.19 -20.42 -31.51
CA GLU A 71 -12.08 -19.80 -32.84
C GLU A 71 -10.66 -19.25 -33.08
N GLY A 72 -9.74 -19.38 -32.11
CA GLY A 72 -8.38 -18.84 -32.15
C GLY A 72 -8.24 -17.38 -31.70
N GLN A 73 -9.33 -16.68 -31.40
CA GLN A 73 -9.31 -15.30 -30.95
C GLN A 73 -8.79 -15.20 -29.51
N TRP A 74 -7.80 -14.33 -29.27
CA TRP A 74 -7.30 -14.06 -27.92
C TRP A 74 -8.36 -13.37 -27.05
N THR A 75 -8.49 -13.83 -25.81
CA THR A 75 -9.42 -13.31 -24.80
C THR A 75 -8.72 -13.07 -23.47
N ILE A 76 -9.26 -12.16 -22.66
CA ILE A 76 -8.88 -11.92 -21.25
C ILE A 76 -10.07 -12.17 -20.32
N LYS A 77 -9.77 -12.59 -19.09
CA LYS A 77 -10.71 -12.77 -17.98
C LYS A 77 -10.11 -12.28 -16.67
N ASP A 78 -10.85 -11.45 -15.93
CA ASP A 78 -10.54 -11.13 -14.53
C ASP A 78 -10.77 -12.37 -13.65
N ASN A 79 -9.76 -12.79 -12.89
CA ASN A 79 -9.85 -13.97 -12.03
C ASN A 79 -10.29 -13.63 -10.60
N LYS A 80 -11.32 -12.78 -10.47
CA LYS A 80 -11.77 -12.17 -9.20
C LYS A 80 -10.65 -11.40 -8.50
N SER A 81 -9.91 -10.58 -9.24
CA SER A 81 -8.88 -9.73 -8.66
C SER A 81 -9.47 -8.71 -7.67
N LEU A 82 -8.78 -8.52 -6.54
CA LEU A 82 -9.21 -7.58 -5.50
C LEU A 82 -9.29 -6.15 -6.05
N ASN A 83 -8.23 -5.73 -6.75
CA ASN A 83 -8.10 -4.39 -7.28
C ASN A 83 -8.46 -4.29 -8.77
N GLY A 84 -9.18 -5.27 -9.34
CA GLY A 84 -9.74 -5.22 -10.69
C GLY A 84 -8.75 -5.37 -11.87
N VAL A 85 -9.34 -5.50 -13.05
CA VAL A 85 -8.70 -5.46 -14.38
C VAL A 85 -9.52 -4.48 -15.25
N TRP A 86 -8.85 -3.71 -16.12
CA TRP A 86 -9.50 -2.85 -17.11
C TRP A 86 -9.02 -3.19 -18.51
N LEU A 87 -9.91 -3.01 -19.48
CA LEU A 87 -9.64 -3.06 -20.92
C LEU A 87 -10.13 -1.74 -21.53
N ASN A 88 -9.27 -1.02 -22.23
CA ASN A 88 -9.58 0.28 -22.86
C ASN A 88 -10.24 1.30 -21.90
N ARG A 89 -9.79 1.31 -20.63
CA ARG A 89 -10.31 2.10 -19.49
C ARG A 89 -11.69 1.65 -18.94
N GLU A 90 -12.34 0.65 -19.51
CA GLU A 90 -13.53 0.03 -18.94
C GLU A 90 -13.15 -1.09 -17.96
N ARG A 91 -13.80 -1.17 -16.79
CA ARG A 91 -13.51 -2.19 -15.78
C ARG A 91 -14.21 -3.50 -16.12
N LEU A 92 -13.45 -4.60 -16.16
CA LEU A 92 -14.01 -5.92 -16.45
C LEU A 92 -14.86 -6.47 -15.30
N GLU A 93 -15.88 -7.25 -15.65
CA GLU A 93 -16.66 -8.05 -14.69
C GLU A 93 -15.89 -9.33 -14.31
N PRO A 94 -15.81 -9.70 -13.01
CA PRO A 94 -15.13 -10.90 -12.57
C PRO A 94 -15.64 -12.18 -13.23
N LEU A 95 -14.72 -13.05 -13.65
CA LEU A 95 -14.93 -14.29 -14.40
C LEU A 95 -15.54 -14.17 -15.82
N LYS A 96 -15.95 -12.98 -16.26
CA LYS A 96 -16.45 -12.76 -17.62
C LYS A 96 -15.29 -12.73 -18.62
N VAL A 97 -15.52 -13.25 -19.82
CA VAL A 97 -14.52 -13.37 -20.89
C VAL A 97 -14.75 -12.24 -21.90
N TYR A 98 -13.66 -11.57 -22.29
CA TYR A 98 -13.65 -10.45 -23.23
C TYR A 98 -12.61 -10.72 -24.32
N SER A 99 -12.99 -10.58 -25.59
CA SER A 99 -12.05 -10.66 -26.71
C SER A 99 -11.13 -9.43 -26.74
N ILE A 100 -9.84 -9.65 -27.01
CA ILE A 100 -8.83 -8.58 -27.11
C ILE A 100 -8.21 -8.54 -28.51
N HIS A 101 -7.88 -7.33 -28.97
CA HIS A 101 -7.45 -7.03 -30.33
C HIS A 101 -6.18 -6.16 -30.32
N LYS A 102 -5.51 -6.06 -31.47
CA LYS A 102 -4.27 -5.30 -31.62
C LYS A 102 -4.51 -3.80 -31.38
N GLY A 103 -3.83 -3.23 -30.39
CA GLY A 103 -4.01 -1.85 -29.92
C GLY A 103 -4.82 -1.71 -28.63
N ASP A 104 -5.45 -2.78 -28.13
CA ASP A 104 -6.18 -2.73 -26.85
C ASP A 104 -5.22 -2.49 -25.67
N HIS A 105 -5.68 -1.71 -24.68
CA HIS A 105 -4.93 -1.36 -23.48
C HIS A 105 -5.47 -2.09 -22.25
N ILE A 106 -4.62 -2.88 -21.59
CA ILE A 106 -4.95 -3.69 -20.41
C ILE A 106 -4.28 -3.10 -19.17
N GLN A 107 -5.08 -2.72 -18.16
CA GLN A 107 -4.59 -2.21 -16.87
C GLN A 107 -4.83 -3.26 -15.78
N LEU A 108 -3.80 -3.56 -14.98
CA LEU A 108 -3.87 -4.51 -13.85
C LEU A 108 -3.74 -3.74 -12.53
N GLY A 109 -4.79 -3.78 -11.70
CA GLY A 109 -4.90 -2.89 -10.54
C GLY A 109 -5.24 -1.43 -10.90
N VAL A 110 -5.18 -0.55 -9.92
CA VAL A 110 -5.53 0.89 -10.03
C VAL A 110 -4.30 1.81 -9.91
N PRO A 111 -4.37 3.07 -10.39
CA PRO A 111 -3.40 4.10 -10.04
C PRO A 111 -3.31 4.31 -8.52
N LEU A 112 -2.13 4.71 -8.05
CA LEU A 112 -1.94 5.19 -6.67
C LEU A 112 -2.30 6.68 -6.58
N GLU A 113 -2.62 7.19 -5.41
CA GLU A 113 -3.11 8.58 -5.19
C GLU A 113 -2.21 9.69 -5.77
N ASN A 114 -0.92 9.40 -5.99
CA ASN A 114 0.07 10.31 -6.57
C ASN A 114 0.58 9.83 -7.97
N LYS A 115 -0.27 9.13 -8.74
CA LYS A 115 0.03 8.57 -10.07
C LYS A 115 -1.18 8.71 -10.99
N GLU A 116 -0.94 9.12 -12.23
CA GLU A 116 -1.99 9.23 -13.26
C GLU A 116 -2.40 7.84 -13.81
N ASN A 117 -1.42 6.95 -14.02
CA ASN A 117 -1.62 5.59 -14.53
C ASN A 117 -1.28 4.53 -13.46
N ALA A 118 -1.77 3.30 -13.63
CA ALA A 118 -1.37 2.17 -12.81
C ALA A 118 0.08 1.73 -13.09
N GLU A 119 0.69 0.96 -12.17
CA GLU A 119 2.07 0.45 -12.34
C GLU A 119 2.17 -0.59 -13.48
N TYR A 120 1.08 -1.31 -13.74
CA TYR A 120 0.99 -2.40 -14.71
C TYR A 120 -0.06 -2.09 -15.77
N GLU A 121 0.38 -1.43 -16.83
CA GLU A 121 -0.41 -1.07 -18.01
C GLU A 121 0.26 -1.66 -19.26
N TYR A 122 -0.50 -2.36 -20.08
CA TYR A 122 0.01 -3.12 -21.23
C TYR A 122 -0.78 -2.81 -22.49
N GLU A 123 -0.11 -2.83 -23.63
CA GLU A 123 -0.72 -2.75 -24.96
C GLU A 123 -0.69 -4.14 -25.62
N VAL A 124 -1.84 -4.58 -26.11
CA VAL A 124 -1.98 -5.84 -26.86
C VAL A 124 -1.40 -5.62 -28.26
N THR A 125 -0.29 -6.27 -28.56
CA THR A 125 0.39 -6.13 -29.85
C THR A 125 0.78 -7.49 -30.42
N GLU A 126 1.08 -7.50 -31.71
CA GLU A 126 1.55 -8.66 -32.46
C GLU A 126 2.79 -8.19 -33.22
N GLU A 127 3.94 -8.76 -32.87
CA GLU A 127 5.26 -8.33 -33.34
C GLU A 127 6.14 -9.55 -33.66
N ASP A 128 7.22 -9.30 -34.38
CA ASP A 128 8.13 -10.36 -34.83
C ASP A 128 9.01 -10.83 -33.65
N TRP A 129 9.27 -12.14 -33.54
CA TRP A 129 9.92 -12.76 -32.37
C TRP A 129 11.23 -12.08 -31.93
N GLU A 130 12.04 -11.62 -32.88
CA GLU A 130 13.32 -10.93 -32.65
C GLU A 130 13.19 -9.62 -31.85
N ARG A 131 12.04 -8.95 -31.94
CA ARG A 131 11.74 -7.71 -31.20
C ARG A 131 11.15 -8.00 -29.81
N ILE A 132 10.40 -9.09 -29.69
CA ILE A 132 9.77 -9.53 -28.45
C ILE A 132 10.81 -10.11 -27.48
N TYR A 133 11.64 -11.06 -27.95
CA TYR A 133 12.55 -11.85 -27.12
C TYR A 133 13.46 -11.03 -26.17
N PRO A 134 14.12 -9.93 -26.60
CA PRO A 134 14.96 -9.12 -25.71
C PRO A 134 14.18 -8.39 -24.59
N CYS A 135 12.88 -8.22 -24.77
CA CYS A 135 12.01 -7.44 -23.88
C CYS A 135 11.21 -8.30 -22.88
N LEU A 136 11.27 -9.64 -23.01
CA LEU A 136 10.40 -10.56 -22.27
C LEU A 136 10.65 -10.57 -20.75
N SER A 137 9.55 -10.66 -20.02
CA SER A 137 9.53 -11.05 -18.61
C SER A 137 9.92 -12.53 -18.45
N PRO A 138 10.66 -12.92 -17.39
CA PRO A 138 10.94 -14.32 -17.11
C PRO A 138 9.65 -15.08 -16.71
N LYS A 139 9.44 -16.28 -17.25
CA LYS A 139 8.40 -17.19 -16.77
C LYS A 139 8.74 -17.74 -15.38
N SER A 140 7.73 -18.01 -14.54
CA SER A 140 7.94 -18.39 -13.14
C SER A 140 8.82 -19.63 -12.95
N ASP A 141 8.72 -20.63 -13.83
CA ASP A 141 9.50 -21.87 -13.76
C ASP A 141 11.02 -21.61 -13.92
N GLN A 142 11.42 -20.66 -14.77
CA GLN A 142 12.82 -20.26 -14.95
C GLN A 142 13.38 -19.51 -13.71
N MET A 143 12.50 -18.98 -12.87
CA MET A 143 12.83 -18.30 -11.61
C MET A 143 12.95 -19.29 -10.44
N MET A 144 12.33 -20.47 -10.51
CA MET A 144 12.53 -21.55 -9.53
C MET A 144 13.98 -22.08 -9.53
N GLU A 145 14.58 -22.26 -10.70
CA GLU A 145 15.94 -22.81 -10.81
C GLU A 145 17.00 -21.87 -10.26
N LYS A 146 16.97 -20.60 -10.70
CA LYS A 146 17.96 -19.57 -10.30
C LYS A 146 17.95 -19.30 -8.78
N ASN A 147 16.83 -19.52 -8.09
CA ASN A 147 16.71 -19.27 -6.65
C ASN A 147 17.13 -20.42 -5.73
N LYS A 148 17.58 -21.57 -6.26
CA LYS A 148 18.13 -22.68 -5.43
C LYS A 148 19.35 -22.25 -4.59
N GLY A 149 20.08 -21.21 -4.99
CA GLY A 149 21.29 -20.72 -4.30
C GLY A 149 21.07 -19.85 -3.05
N LEU A 150 19.86 -19.32 -2.80
CA LEU A 150 19.60 -18.33 -1.73
C LEU A 150 18.58 -18.79 -0.67
N ARG A 151 18.64 -20.08 -0.28
CA ARG A 151 17.96 -20.56 0.93
C ARG A 151 18.84 -20.33 2.17
N THR A 152 18.60 -19.21 2.86
CA THR A 152 19.25 -18.90 4.14
C THR A 152 19.00 -20.00 5.17
N LYS A 153 20.05 -20.74 5.54
CA LYS A 153 19.96 -21.77 6.58
C LYS A 153 19.56 -21.14 7.92
N ARG A 154 18.37 -21.48 8.44
CA ARG A 154 18.15 -21.44 9.89
C ARG A 154 18.99 -22.56 10.51
N LYS A 155 19.70 -22.27 11.60
CA LYS A 155 20.51 -23.28 12.31
C LYS A 155 19.60 -24.41 12.79
N PHE A 156 19.90 -25.63 12.35
CA PHE A 156 19.73 -26.80 13.22
C PHE A 156 20.95 -26.81 14.16
N SER A 157 20.71 -26.86 15.47
CA SER A 157 21.69 -27.36 16.43
C SER A 157 21.38 -28.83 16.64
N LEU A 158 22.35 -29.68 16.34
CA LEU A 158 22.35 -31.09 16.75
C LEU A 158 22.88 -31.19 18.19
N ASP A 159 22.87 -32.40 18.75
CA ASP A 159 23.41 -32.78 20.07
C ASP A 159 22.51 -32.30 21.25
N GLU A 160 21.99 -33.15 22.14
CA GLU A 160 21.96 -34.62 22.28
C GLU A 160 20.62 -35.04 22.94
N LEU A 161 20.17 -36.29 22.75
CA LEU A 161 19.16 -36.90 23.63
C LEU A 161 19.19 -38.43 23.65
N GLU A 162 19.97 -39.01 24.56
CA GLU A 162 19.69 -40.30 25.18
C GLU A 162 19.79 -40.15 26.71
N GLY A 163 19.05 -40.98 27.47
CA GLY A 163 19.16 -41.05 28.94
C GLY A 163 17.84 -40.81 29.67
N SER A 164 17.30 -41.87 30.28
CA SER A 164 16.19 -41.76 31.24
C SER A 164 16.67 -41.33 32.63
N GLY A 165 15.86 -40.54 33.34
CA GLY A 165 16.12 -40.12 34.72
C GLY A 165 14.85 -39.56 35.36
N ALA A 166 14.77 -39.62 36.70
CA ALA A 166 13.58 -39.24 37.47
C ALA A 166 13.85 -38.11 38.47
N GLU A 167 12.80 -37.75 39.20
CA GLU A 167 12.78 -36.83 40.37
C GLU A 167 12.86 -35.32 40.08
N GLY A 168 12.28 -34.56 41.01
CA GLY A 168 12.39 -33.10 41.16
C GLY A 168 12.74 -32.78 42.62
N PRO A 169 12.33 -31.64 43.21
CA PRO A 169 11.55 -30.53 42.66
C PRO A 169 12.11 -29.12 43.01
N SER A 170 11.36 -28.06 42.66
CA SER A 170 11.45 -26.70 43.23
C SER A 170 12.67 -25.84 42.79
N ASN A 171 12.74 -24.51 42.95
CA ASN A 171 11.83 -23.52 43.57
C ASN A 171 12.16 -22.06 43.11
N LEU A 172 11.18 -21.13 43.12
CA LEU A 172 11.35 -19.65 43.19
C LEU A 172 12.07 -18.92 42.01
N LYS A 173 11.93 -17.60 41.76
CA LYS A 173 10.78 -16.66 41.84
C LYS A 173 10.98 -15.46 40.88
N SER A 174 9.91 -14.68 40.67
CA SER A 174 9.74 -13.62 39.65
C SER A 174 10.20 -12.19 40.04
N LYS A 175 10.50 -11.36 39.00
CA LYS A 175 10.29 -9.88 38.82
C LYS A 175 11.10 -9.41 37.58
N ILE A 176 10.71 -8.48 36.69
CA ILE A 176 9.65 -7.44 36.58
C ILE A 176 9.86 -6.13 37.37
N SER A 177 10.53 -5.16 36.73
CA SER A 177 10.24 -3.69 36.70
C SER A 177 11.23 -3.02 35.72
N LYS A 178 10.95 -2.08 34.79
CA LYS A 178 9.90 -1.07 34.52
C LYS A 178 10.35 0.39 34.78
N LEU A 179 10.72 1.09 33.69
CA LEU A 179 10.60 2.54 33.38
C LEU A 179 11.05 3.64 34.37
N SER A 180 11.87 4.58 33.88
CA SER A 180 11.72 6.06 34.07
C SER A 180 12.73 6.86 33.21
N CYS A 181 12.44 8.13 32.89
CA CYS A 181 13.30 9.04 32.11
C CYS A 181 13.47 10.41 32.79
N GLU A 182 14.62 11.09 32.57
CA GLU A 182 14.87 12.55 32.74
C GLU A 182 14.70 13.14 34.18
N PRO A 183 15.19 14.37 34.53
CA PRO A 183 15.58 15.49 33.64
C PRO A 183 16.86 16.33 33.96
N GLY A 184 17.42 16.96 32.91
CA GLY A 184 17.62 18.43 32.88
C GLY A 184 18.96 19.14 33.26
N GLN A 185 19.37 20.09 32.38
CA GLN A 185 19.70 21.52 32.66
C GLN A 185 21.18 22.09 32.60
N GLN A 186 21.49 22.75 31.46
CA GLN A 186 22.22 24.05 31.25
C GLN A 186 23.78 24.28 31.31
N VAL A 187 24.34 24.69 30.13
CA VAL A 187 25.03 26.02 29.82
C VAL A 187 26.58 26.27 29.91
N LYS A 188 27.18 26.64 28.74
CA LYS A 188 28.39 27.50 28.45
C LYS A 188 29.82 26.99 28.81
N SER A 189 30.96 27.43 28.21
CA SER A 189 31.27 28.34 27.06
C SER A 189 32.75 28.28 26.56
N HIS A 190 33.05 28.84 25.36
CA HIS A 190 34.36 29.23 24.75
C HIS A 190 35.37 28.10 24.33
N GLY A 191 36.26 28.28 23.32
CA GLY A 191 36.42 29.33 22.29
C GLY A 191 37.80 29.38 21.56
N LYS A 192 37.87 30.02 20.36
CA LYS A 192 38.99 30.16 19.35
C LYS A 192 39.10 28.98 18.34
N GLY A 193 39.37 29.13 17.03
CA GLY A 193 39.68 30.28 16.12
C GLY A 193 41.02 30.03 15.36
N LYS A 194 41.26 30.24 14.04
CA LYS A 194 40.72 31.06 12.92
C LYS A 194 40.18 30.17 11.74
N VAL A 195 39.69 30.58 10.54
CA VAL A 195 39.68 31.80 9.64
C VAL A 195 40.95 31.99 8.76
N ALA A 196 40.94 32.31 7.45
CA ALA A 196 39.90 32.62 6.41
C ALA A 196 40.01 31.61 5.22
N SER A 197 39.65 31.80 3.93
CA SER A 197 39.05 32.84 3.03
C SER A 197 38.41 32.11 1.79
N GLN A 198 37.52 32.61 0.91
CA GLN A 198 37.08 33.94 0.39
C GLN A 198 37.97 34.56 -0.73
N PRO A 199 37.42 35.31 -1.74
CA PRO A 199 36.00 35.44 -2.19
C PRO A 199 35.73 35.65 -3.73
N SER A 200 34.43 35.63 -4.10
CA SER A 200 33.75 36.25 -5.28
C SER A 200 32.21 36.07 -5.12
N GLU A 201 31.20 36.88 -5.52
CA GLU A 201 31.03 38.13 -6.31
C GLU A 201 31.17 37.97 -7.85
N TYR A 202 30.33 38.49 -8.77
CA TYR A 202 29.07 39.29 -8.78
C TYR A 202 28.41 39.11 -10.21
N LEU A 203 27.25 39.61 -10.70
CA LEU A 203 26.13 40.51 -10.31
C LEU A 203 24.89 40.20 -11.24
N ASP A 204 23.70 40.77 -11.01
CA ASP A 204 22.45 40.64 -11.81
C ASP A 204 21.99 41.99 -12.44
N PRO A 205 21.42 42.03 -13.68
CA PRO A 205 20.24 42.89 -13.90
C PRO A 205 19.22 42.52 -15.03
N LYS A 206 17.92 42.71 -14.69
CA LYS A 206 16.82 43.36 -15.47
C LYS A 206 16.21 42.75 -16.76
N LEU A 207 14.93 42.35 -16.61
CA LEU A 207 13.72 42.81 -17.34
C LEU A 207 13.84 43.60 -18.68
N THR A 208 13.10 43.11 -19.70
CA THR A 208 12.39 43.94 -20.71
C THR A 208 11.06 43.27 -21.12
N SER A 209 10.10 44.02 -21.68
CA SER A 209 8.71 43.62 -21.92
C SER A 209 8.21 43.93 -23.33
N PHE A 210 7.33 43.08 -23.90
CA PHE A 210 6.43 43.45 -25.02
C PHE A 210 5.08 42.69 -24.95
N GLU A 211 4.01 43.36 -25.39
CA GLU A 211 2.61 42.88 -25.48
C GLU A 211 2.16 42.82 -26.98
N PRO A 212 0.86 42.77 -27.35
CA PRO A 212 -0.05 41.62 -27.24
C PRO A 212 -0.74 41.25 -28.59
N SER A 213 -1.47 40.12 -28.67
CA SER A 213 -2.45 39.89 -29.76
C SER A 213 -3.65 38.98 -29.41
N VAL A 214 -4.67 39.62 -28.86
CA VAL A 214 -6.13 39.36 -28.98
C VAL A 214 -6.57 38.34 -30.06
N LYS A 215 -7.19 37.18 -29.73
CA LYS A 215 -8.65 36.79 -29.83
C LYS A 215 -8.77 35.22 -29.79
N THR A 216 -9.86 34.50 -29.44
CA THR A 216 -11.17 34.75 -28.78
C THR A 216 -11.80 33.42 -28.25
N THR A 217 -12.86 33.52 -27.42
CA THR A 217 -13.96 32.54 -27.21
C THR A 217 -13.70 31.07 -26.79
N GLY A 218 -14.33 30.66 -25.69
CA GLY A 218 -14.52 29.26 -25.30
C GLY A 218 -14.72 29.13 -23.77
N ALA A 219 -15.97 29.00 -23.31
CA ALA A 219 -16.29 29.02 -21.87
C ALA A 219 -16.81 27.67 -21.37
N HIS A 220 -16.30 27.20 -20.23
CA HIS A 220 -17.09 26.97 -19.00
C HIS A 220 -16.18 26.53 -17.84
N VAL A 221 -16.31 27.16 -16.68
CA VAL A 221 -15.64 26.79 -15.43
C VAL A 221 -16.65 26.85 -14.29
N ASN A 222 -16.68 25.84 -13.43
CA ASN A 222 -17.28 25.90 -12.09
C ASN A 222 -16.19 25.44 -11.09
N PRO A 223 -15.69 26.30 -10.20
CA PRO A 223 -14.51 26.01 -9.38
C PRO A 223 -14.83 25.44 -7.99
N GLY A 224 -13.94 24.58 -7.49
CA GLY A 224 -13.86 24.22 -6.07
C GLY A 224 -13.29 25.36 -5.19
N PRO A 225 -13.39 25.26 -3.85
CA PRO A 225 -13.31 26.41 -2.95
C PRO A 225 -11.89 26.88 -2.59
N ALA A 226 -11.26 27.65 -3.48
CA ALA A 226 -10.01 28.38 -3.19
C ALA A 226 -10.28 29.73 -2.47
N LYS A 227 -10.96 29.73 -1.31
CA LYS A 227 -11.44 30.97 -0.66
C LYS A 227 -11.25 31.06 0.87
N VAL A 228 -10.06 30.68 1.36
CA VAL A 228 -9.68 30.83 2.79
C VAL A 228 -8.50 31.79 3.02
N ILE A 229 -7.69 32.06 1.99
CA ILE A 229 -6.42 32.82 2.13
C ILE A 229 -6.55 34.33 1.82
N GLU A 230 -7.69 34.79 1.27
CA GLU A 230 -7.83 36.16 0.73
C GLU A 230 -8.87 37.07 1.43
N LEU A 231 -9.07 36.92 2.75
CA LEU A 231 -9.73 37.98 3.56
C LEU A 231 -8.76 38.76 4.47
N LEU A 232 -7.62 38.18 4.88
CA LEU A 232 -6.69 38.75 5.85
C LEU A 232 -5.80 39.92 5.34
N ARG A 233 -6.09 40.49 4.16
CA ARG A 233 -5.32 41.61 3.56
C ARG A 233 -6.04 42.96 3.48
N LYS A 234 -7.28 43.11 3.99
CA LYS A 234 -8.05 44.37 3.92
C LYS A 234 -8.53 44.98 5.26
N LYS A 235 -7.82 44.73 6.38
CA LYS A 235 -8.08 45.42 7.67
C LYS A 235 -6.79 45.80 8.45
N LYS A 236 -5.79 46.38 7.78
CA LYS A 236 -4.64 47.05 8.44
C LYS A 236 -4.28 48.41 7.80
N LYS A 237 -5.23 49.35 7.83
CA LYS A 237 -4.88 50.78 7.83
C LYS A 237 -4.45 51.12 9.27
N ALA A 238 -3.18 50.91 9.59
CA ALA A 238 -2.68 51.11 10.94
C ALA A 238 -2.84 52.57 11.38
N SER A 239 -3.45 52.79 12.54
CA SER A 239 -3.36 54.05 13.27
C SER A 239 -1.90 54.22 13.71
N ASN A 240 -1.20 55.20 13.12
CA ASN A 240 0.24 55.39 13.31
C ASN A 240 0.57 55.73 14.77
N PRO A 241 1.25 54.86 15.55
CA PRO A 241 1.49 55.11 16.98
C PRO A 241 2.41 56.31 17.22
N SER A 242 3.25 56.67 16.24
CA SER A 242 4.11 57.85 16.29
C SER A 242 3.33 59.17 16.28
N ALA A 243 2.11 59.21 15.73
CA ALA A 243 1.29 60.42 15.67
C ALA A 243 0.68 60.76 17.05
N SER A 244 0.11 59.76 17.73
CA SER A 244 -0.45 59.91 19.08
C SER A 244 0.62 60.10 20.15
N GLN A 245 1.80 59.50 19.98
CA GLN A 245 2.94 59.76 20.86
C GLN A 245 3.45 61.21 20.72
N SER A 246 3.47 61.75 19.50
CA SER A 246 3.84 63.15 19.24
C SER A 246 2.84 64.17 19.81
N SER A 247 1.52 63.92 19.67
CA SER A 247 0.49 64.82 20.22
C SER A 247 0.48 64.83 21.76
N LEU A 248 0.77 63.69 22.41
CA LEU A 248 0.87 63.60 23.86
C LEU A 248 2.07 64.40 24.43
N GLU A 249 3.22 64.39 23.77
CA GLU A 249 4.35 65.25 24.17
C GLU A 249 4.05 66.74 23.95
N LEU A 250 3.41 67.09 22.83
CA LEU A 250 2.97 68.47 22.59
C LEU A 250 1.95 68.96 23.65
N PHE A 251 1.07 68.06 24.13
CA PHE A 251 0.15 68.35 25.24
C PHE A 251 0.92 68.64 26.54
N LYS A 252 1.88 67.78 26.92
CA LYS A 252 2.72 67.97 28.13
C LYS A 252 3.50 69.29 28.09
N VAL A 253 4.09 69.63 26.95
CA VAL A 253 4.82 70.89 26.75
C VAL A 253 3.89 72.10 26.88
N THR A 254 2.70 72.04 26.27
CA THR A 254 1.71 73.13 26.36
C THR A 254 1.21 73.33 27.80
N MET A 255 0.86 72.24 28.51
CA MET A 255 0.45 72.31 29.91
C MET A 255 1.54 72.87 30.82
N SER A 256 2.81 72.53 30.56
CA SER A 256 3.96 73.08 31.29
C SER A 256 4.09 74.60 31.09
N ARG A 257 3.86 75.10 29.86
CA ARG A 257 3.89 76.54 29.56
C ARG A 257 2.74 77.31 30.24
N ILE A 258 1.52 76.75 30.21
CA ILE A 258 0.35 77.31 30.91
C ILE A 258 0.63 77.43 32.42
N LEU A 259 1.24 76.42 33.04
CA LEU A 259 1.63 76.45 34.45
C LEU A 259 2.67 77.55 34.73
N MET A 260 3.72 77.67 33.90
CA MET A 260 4.73 78.73 34.05
C MET A 260 4.13 80.14 33.94
N LEU A 261 3.28 80.39 32.94
CA LEU A 261 2.61 81.68 32.76
C LEU A 261 1.69 82.02 33.95
N LYS A 262 0.97 81.03 34.48
CA LYS A 262 0.13 81.19 35.68
C LYS A 262 0.95 81.57 36.92
N THR A 263 2.12 80.95 37.12
CA THR A 263 3.04 81.32 38.21
C THR A 263 3.60 82.73 38.03
N GLN A 264 4.11 83.07 36.83
CA GLN A 264 4.63 84.42 36.53
C GLN A 264 3.57 85.52 36.70
N MET A 265 2.32 85.26 36.33
CA MET A 265 1.20 86.15 36.56
C MET A 265 0.97 86.38 38.06
N GLN A 266 0.98 85.32 38.89
CA GLN A 266 0.85 85.44 40.34
C GLN A 266 2.00 86.23 40.99
N GLU A 267 3.25 85.97 40.60
CA GLU A 267 4.43 86.70 41.06
C GLU A 267 4.35 88.19 40.72
N LYS A 268 4.01 88.52 39.46
CA LYS A 268 3.79 89.90 39.00
C LYS A 268 2.64 90.58 39.77
N GLN A 269 1.56 89.86 40.07
CA GLN A 269 0.40 90.38 40.80
C GLN A 269 0.76 90.73 42.25
N VAL A 270 1.53 89.87 42.93
CA VAL A 270 2.10 90.15 44.26
C VAL A 270 3.07 91.32 44.22
N ALA A 271 3.93 91.41 43.19
CA ALA A 271 4.87 92.53 43.02
C ALA A 271 4.13 93.88 42.85
N VAL A 272 3.09 93.94 42.02
CA VAL A 272 2.26 95.14 41.85
C VAL A 272 1.55 95.53 43.15
N LEU A 273 1.00 94.57 43.90
CA LEU A 273 0.38 94.83 45.20
C LEU A 273 1.38 95.37 46.23
N ASN A 274 2.62 94.87 46.24
CA ASN A 274 3.66 95.33 47.15
C ASN A 274 4.18 96.73 46.80
N VAL A 275 4.38 97.04 45.51
CA VAL A 275 4.75 98.40 45.09
C VAL A 275 3.63 99.40 45.40
N LYS A 276 2.36 99.05 45.15
CA LYS A 276 1.19 99.88 45.53
C LYS A 276 1.14 100.18 47.03
N LYS A 277 1.56 99.26 47.90
CA LYS A 277 1.64 99.49 49.35
C LYS A 277 2.78 100.43 49.77
N GLN A 278 3.89 100.46 49.04
CA GLN A 278 5.07 101.26 49.41
C GLN A 278 4.99 102.73 48.97
N THR A 279 4.29 103.06 47.87
CA THR A 279 4.34 104.41 47.27
C THR A 279 3.08 105.24 47.56
N LYS A 280 3.08 106.03 48.66
CA LYS A 280 1.93 106.89 49.02
C LYS A 280 1.79 108.21 48.24
N LYS A 281 2.80 108.61 47.44
CA LYS A 281 2.75 109.68 46.42
C LYS A 281 3.98 109.55 45.50
N GLY A 282 3.82 109.66 44.18
CA GLY A 282 4.92 110.04 43.27
C GLY A 282 5.33 109.14 42.09
N SER A 283 4.90 107.87 41.96
CA SER A 283 5.47 106.94 40.94
C SER A 283 4.47 106.32 39.94
N SER A 284 3.37 107.03 39.63
CA SER A 284 2.24 106.54 38.81
C SER A 284 2.65 105.74 37.56
N LYS A 285 3.53 106.29 36.70
CA LYS A 285 3.94 105.66 35.43
C LYS A 285 4.52 104.24 35.57
N LYS A 286 5.19 103.92 36.68
CA LYS A 286 5.78 102.59 36.88
C LYS A 286 4.72 101.54 37.27
N ILE A 287 3.69 101.95 38.00
CA ILE A 287 2.59 101.06 38.40
C ILE A 287 1.74 100.73 37.17
N VAL A 288 1.32 101.75 36.41
CA VAL A 288 0.53 101.58 35.17
C VAL A 288 1.22 100.63 34.17
N LYS A 289 2.56 100.72 33.99
CA LYS A 289 3.27 99.77 33.11
C LYS A 289 3.17 98.32 33.59
N MET A 290 3.33 98.07 34.89
CA MET A 290 3.23 96.72 35.45
C MET A 290 1.80 96.19 35.46
N GLU A 291 0.80 97.07 35.52
CA GLU A 291 -0.62 96.71 35.35
C GLU A 291 -0.93 96.32 33.90
N GLN A 292 -0.39 97.03 32.90
CA GLN A 292 -0.48 96.61 31.50
C GLN A 292 0.22 95.26 31.27
N GLU A 293 1.45 95.08 31.76
CA GLU A 293 2.18 93.79 31.67
C GLU A 293 1.38 92.63 32.29
N LEU A 294 0.61 92.88 33.36
CA LEU A 294 -0.28 91.88 33.96
C LEU A 294 -1.50 91.58 33.09
N GLN A 295 -2.14 92.60 32.52
CA GLN A 295 -3.32 92.43 31.69
C GLN A 295 -3.00 91.75 30.35
N ASP A 296 -1.81 92.00 29.79
CA ASP A 296 -1.28 91.31 28.62
C ASP A 296 -1.03 89.82 28.93
N LEU A 297 -0.36 89.50 30.05
CA LEU A 297 -0.14 88.12 30.51
C LEU A 297 -1.45 87.37 30.79
N GLN A 298 -2.42 88.03 31.43
CA GLN A 298 -3.73 87.44 31.72
C GLN A 298 -4.51 87.14 30.43
N SER A 299 -4.39 88.01 29.42
CA SER A 299 -4.98 87.80 28.09
C SER A 299 -4.34 86.62 27.35
N GLN A 300 -3.01 86.50 27.40
CA GLN A 300 -2.28 85.36 26.82
C GLN A 300 -2.65 84.03 27.48
N LEU A 301 -2.69 83.99 28.82
CA LEU A 301 -3.07 82.80 29.58
C LEU A 301 -4.50 82.34 29.25
N CYS A 302 -5.44 83.28 29.11
CA CYS A 302 -6.82 83.00 28.72
C CYS A 302 -6.92 82.40 27.30
N ALA A 303 -6.21 83.00 26.33
CA ALA A 303 -6.18 82.52 24.95
C ALA A 303 -5.54 81.13 24.82
N GLU A 304 -4.45 80.87 25.55
CA GLU A 304 -3.78 79.57 25.54
C GLU A 304 -4.63 78.48 26.22
N GLN A 305 -5.29 78.80 27.33
CA GLN A 305 -6.22 77.88 28.00
C GLN A 305 -7.42 77.54 27.09
N ALA A 306 -8.00 78.53 26.39
CA ALA A 306 -9.09 78.30 25.44
C ALA A 306 -8.66 77.44 24.24
N GLN A 307 -7.46 77.69 23.68
CA GLN A 307 -6.91 76.86 22.61
C GLN A 307 -6.68 75.41 23.06
N GLN A 308 -6.20 75.21 24.29
CA GLN A 308 -5.96 73.87 24.83
C GLN A 308 -7.25 73.12 25.13
N GLN A 309 -8.29 73.80 25.64
CA GLN A 309 -9.61 73.22 25.87
C GLN A 309 -10.25 72.71 24.57
N ALA A 310 -10.26 73.52 23.50
CA ALA A 310 -10.81 73.12 22.20
C ALA A 310 -10.08 71.92 21.56
N ARG A 311 -8.79 71.71 21.87
CA ARG A 311 -8.04 70.52 21.45
C ARG A 311 -8.43 69.25 22.21
N VAL A 312 -8.78 69.37 23.50
CA VAL A 312 -9.29 68.25 24.30
C VAL A 312 -10.65 67.81 23.77
N GLU A 313 -11.58 68.75 23.58
CA GLU A 313 -12.91 68.48 23.02
C GLU A 313 -12.86 67.83 21.63
N GLN A 314 -11.89 68.25 20.79
CA GLN A 314 -11.64 67.60 19.49
C GLN A 314 -11.15 66.15 19.64
N LEU A 315 -10.23 65.87 20.58
CA LEU A 315 -9.71 64.53 20.83
C LEU A 315 -10.77 63.59 21.42
N GLU A 316 -11.56 64.08 22.39
CA GLU A 316 -12.68 63.35 22.99
C GLU A 316 -13.68 62.91 21.92
N LYS A 317 -14.03 63.81 20.98
CA LYS A 317 -14.88 63.49 19.85
C LYS A 317 -14.27 62.40 18.95
N THR A 318 -12.98 62.49 18.59
CA THR A 318 -12.33 61.46 17.76
C THR A 318 -12.27 60.10 18.46
N ILE A 319 -12.02 60.06 19.76
CA ILE A 319 -12.03 58.81 20.55
C ILE A 319 -13.44 58.19 20.55
N GLN A 320 -14.48 59.01 20.71
CA GLN A 320 -15.88 58.55 20.68
C GLN A 320 -16.28 57.99 19.29
N GLU A 321 -15.81 58.60 18.21
CA GLU A 321 -16.01 58.12 16.83
C GLU A 321 -15.23 56.81 16.55
N GLU A 322 -13.98 56.69 17.01
CA GLU A 322 -13.20 55.45 16.89
C GLU A 322 -13.79 54.30 17.72
N GLN A 323 -14.30 54.56 18.93
CA GLN A 323 -14.93 53.54 19.77
C GLN A 323 -16.24 53.01 19.15
N GLN A 324 -17.11 53.89 18.64
CA GLN A 324 -18.34 53.47 17.95
C GLN A 324 -18.05 52.66 16.69
N HIS A 325 -16.98 52.99 15.96
CA HIS A 325 -16.52 52.18 14.83
C HIS A 325 -16.03 50.80 15.30
N LEU A 326 -15.31 50.70 16.43
CA LEU A 326 -14.82 49.43 16.96
C LEU A 326 -15.96 48.50 17.42
N GLU A 327 -16.92 49.01 18.19
CA GLU A 327 -18.14 48.30 18.61
C GLU A 327 -19.05 47.89 17.43
N GLY A 328 -18.84 48.48 16.25
CA GLY A 328 -19.47 48.06 14.99
C GLY A 328 -18.76 46.88 14.32
N LEU A 329 -17.44 46.72 14.49
CA LEU A 329 -16.68 45.61 13.90
C LEU A 329 -16.83 44.30 14.68
N GLU A 330 -17.06 44.36 16.00
CA GLU A 330 -17.33 43.19 16.85
C GLU A 330 -18.70 42.54 16.57
N LYS A 331 -19.51 43.13 15.68
CA LYS A 331 -20.84 42.65 15.27
C LYS A 331 -20.87 42.12 13.84
N GLU A 332 -19.73 41.74 13.27
CA GLU A 332 -19.66 41.07 11.96
C GLU A 332 -20.13 39.61 12.08
N GLU A 333 -21.44 39.38 11.91
CA GLU A 333 -22.17 38.09 12.02
C GLU A 333 -21.46 36.90 11.33
N GLY A 334 -20.75 37.18 10.24
CA GLY A 334 -20.00 36.19 9.47
C GLY A 334 -18.87 35.45 10.22
N GLU A 335 -18.40 35.93 11.39
CA GLU A 335 -17.42 35.15 12.18
C GLU A 335 -18.08 34.00 12.95
N GLU A 336 -19.26 34.21 13.54
CA GLU A 336 -20.01 33.15 14.24
C GLU A 336 -20.58 32.13 13.25
N ASP A 337 -21.06 32.59 12.09
CA ASP A 337 -21.48 31.71 10.99
C ASP A 337 -20.34 30.78 10.53
N LEU A 338 -19.10 31.29 10.43
CA LEU A 338 -17.92 30.48 10.11
C LEU A 338 -17.57 29.49 11.23
N LYS A 339 -17.68 29.88 12.51
CA LYS A 339 -17.47 28.98 13.65
C LYS A 339 -18.50 27.85 13.66
N GLN A 340 -19.76 28.17 13.40
CA GLN A 340 -20.86 27.21 13.34
C GLN A 340 -20.70 26.22 12.17
N GLN A 341 -20.33 26.71 10.98
CA GLN A 341 -20.03 25.87 9.81
C GLN A 341 -18.83 24.94 10.08
N LEU A 342 -17.76 25.44 10.71
CA LEU A 342 -16.60 24.64 11.08
C LEU A 342 -16.95 23.57 12.13
N ALA A 343 -17.76 23.90 13.13
CA ALA A 343 -18.22 22.96 14.15
C ALA A 343 -19.09 21.85 13.54
N GLN A 344 -19.99 22.19 12.60
CA GLN A 344 -20.80 21.20 11.88
C GLN A 344 -19.93 20.28 11.02
N ALA A 345 -19.01 20.82 10.22
CA ALA A 345 -18.12 20.01 9.37
C ALA A 345 -17.23 19.05 10.18
N LEU A 346 -16.75 19.47 11.35
CA LEU A 346 -16.00 18.61 12.28
C LEU A 346 -16.87 17.49 12.87
N GLN A 347 -18.15 17.75 13.14
CA GLN A 347 -19.10 16.75 13.65
C GLN A 347 -19.51 15.75 12.56
N GLU A 348 -19.71 16.19 11.31
CA GLU A 348 -19.97 15.32 10.17
C GLU A 348 -18.78 14.39 9.88
N TYR A 349 -17.55 14.94 9.86
CA TYR A 349 -16.31 14.15 9.75
C TYR A 349 -16.18 13.10 10.86
N ARG A 350 -16.58 13.43 12.10
CA ARG A 350 -16.60 12.50 13.23
C ARG A 350 -17.56 11.33 13.01
N SER A 351 -18.78 11.62 12.54
CA SER A 351 -19.77 10.58 12.23
C SER A 351 -19.30 9.63 11.13
N LEU A 352 -18.73 10.18 10.05
CA LEU A 352 -18.13 9.41 8.95
C LEU A 352 -16.99 8.51 9.44
N MET A 353 -16.11 9.01 10.31
CA MET A 353 -15.04 8.21 10.92
C MET A 353 -15.58 7.10 11.82
N GLU A 354 -16.69 7.30 12.53
CA GLU A 354 -17.32 6.25 13.32
C GLU A 354 -17.98 5.18 12.44
N GLU A 355 -18.65 5.56 11.36
CA GLU A 355 -19.22 4.63 10.37
C GLU A 355 -18.16 3.80 9.68
N LEU A 356 -17.06 4.42 9.25
CA LEU A 356 -15.92 3.72 8.66
C LEU A 356 -15.29 2.72 9.65
N ASN A 357 -15.20 3.07 10.94
CA ASN A 357 -14.74 2.15 11.98
C ASN A 357 -15.73 1.02 12.30
N ARG A 358 -17.05 1.27 12.25
CA ARG A 358 -18.09 0.21 12.34
C ARG A 358 -17.98 -0.75 11.15
N SER A 359 -17.88 -0.21 9.94
CA SER A 359 -17.73 -0.96 8.69
C SER A 359 -16.47 -1.83 8.69
N LYS A 360 -15.32 -1.26 9.08
CA LYS A 360 -14.04 -1.98 9.23
C LYS A 360 -14.16 -3.19 10.16
N LYS A 361 -14.73 -3.02 11.36
CA LYS A 361 -14.92 -4.11 12.33
C LYS A 361 -15.80 -5.24 11.78
N ASN A 362 -16.84 -4.91 11.01
CA ASN A 362 -17.69 -5.89 10.36
C ASN A 362 -16.91 -6.71 9.32
N PHE A 363 -16.07 -6.06 8.50
CA PHE A 363 -15.20 -6.76 7.55
C PHE A 363 -14.14 -7.64 8.25
N GLU A 364 -13.52 -7.14 9.32
CA GLU A 364 -12.55 -7.92 10.13
C GLU A 364 -13.20 -9.19 10.70
N ALA A 365 -14.44 -9.11 11.20
CA ALA A 365 -15.19 -10.27 11.68
C ALA A 365 -15.56 -11.27 10.57
N ILE A 366 -15.94 -10.79 9.38
CA ILE A 366 -16.24 -11.65 8.22
C ILE A 366 -14.98 -12.40 7.74
N ILE A 367 -13.82 -11.73 7.72
CA ILE A 367 -12.53 -12.35 7.36
C ILE A 367 -12.18 -13.44 8.37
N GLN A 368 -12.23 -13.15 9.68
CA GLN A 368 -11.94 -14.14 10.73
C GLN A 368 -12.88 -15.36 10.67
N ALA A 369 -14.16 -15.16 10.34
CA ALA A 369 -15.10 -16.26 10.16
C ALA A 369 -14.73 -17.14 8.96
N LYS A 370 -14.32 -16.54 7.83
CA LYS A 370 -13.93 -17.28 6.61
C LYS A 370 -12.55 -17.94 6.70
N ASP A 371 -11.60 -17.36 7.40
CA ASP A 371 -10.31 -18.00 7.69
C ASP A 371 -10.51 -19.26 8.57
N LYS A 372 -11.42 -19.20 9.55
CA LYS A 372 -11.78 -20.36 10.38
C LYS A 372 -12.49 -21.46 9.59
N GLU A 373 -13.44 -21.10 8.73
CA GLU A 373 -14.14 -22.03 7.82
C GLU A 373 -13.16 -22.74 6.86
N LEU A 374 -12.17 -22.00 6.35
CA LEU A 374 -11.12 -22.53 5.50
C LEU A 374 -10.22 -23.55 6.22
N GLU A 375 -9.76 -23.25 7.44
CA GLU A 375 -8.89 -24.18 8.18
C GLU A 375 -9.66 -25.45 8.61
N GLN A 376 -10.95 -25.34 8.96
CA GLN A 376 -11.80 -26.51 9.22
C GLN A 376 -11.95 -27.40 7.97
N THR A 377 -12.18 -26.79 6.80
CA THR A 377 -12.27 -27.50 5.51
C THR A 377 -10.94 -28.17 5.14
N LYS A 378 -9.82 -27.54 5.49
CA LYS A 378 -8.47 -28.07 5.27
C LYS A 378 -8.17 -29.26 6.20
N GLU A 379 -8.48 -29.14 7.49
CA GLU A 379 -8.37 -30.26 8.45
C GLU A 379 -9.20 -31.47 8.03
N GLU A 380 -10.45 -31.26 7.58
CA GLU A 380 -11.31 -32.34 7.10
C GLU A 380 -10.72 -33.02 5.86
N LYS A 381 -10.23 -32.22 4.90
CA LYS A 381 -9.56 -32.74 3.70
C LYS A 381 -8.28 -33.51 4.03
N GLU A 382 -7.48 -33.05 5.00
CA GLU A 382 -6.28 -33.74 5.47
C GLU A 382 -6.63 -35.09 6.13
N LYS A 383 -7.70 -35.15 6.94
CA LYS A 383 -8.21 -36.40 7.54
C LYS A 383 -8.72 -37.40 6.49
N VAL A 384 -9.49 -36.93 5.51
CA VAL A 384 -9.99 -37.76 4.39
C VAL A 384 -8.84 -38.26 3.49
N GLN A 385 -7.82 -37.42 3.25
CA GLN A 385 -6.63 -37.82 2.50
C GLN A 385 -5.83 -38.90 3.25
N ALA A 386 -5.63 -38.75 4.56
CA ALA A 386 -4.94 -39.76 5.38
C ALA A 386 -5.69 -41.11 5.39
N GLN A 387 -7.01 -41.10 5.57
CA GLN A 387 -7.83 -42.32 5.48
C GLN A 387 -7.75 -42.99 4.10
N LYS A 388 -7.72 -42.20 3.02
CA LYS A 388 -7.54 -42.72 1.66
C LYS A 388 -6.15 -43.37 1.48
N GLU A 389 -5.11 -42.77 2.05
CA GLU A 389 -3.74 -43.26 1.98
C GLU A 389 -3.54 -44.55 2.79
N GLU A 390 -4.15 -44.64 3.97
CA GLU A 390 -4.24 -45.86 4.79
C GLU A 390 -4.91 -47.02 4.03
N VAL A 391 -6.09 -46.77 3.41
CA VAL A 391 -6.80 -47.77 2.60
C VAL A 391 -5.98 -48.21 1.39
N LEU A 392 -5.31 -47.28 0.69
CA LEU A 392 -4.45 -47.61 -0.45
C LEU A 392 -3.22 -48.43 -0.02
N SER A 393 -2.63 -48.11 1.15
CA SER A 393 -1.53 -48.89 1.72
C SER A 393 -1.94 -50.33 2.03
N HIS A 394 -3.12 -50.53 2.63
CA HIS A 394 -3.64 -51.88 2.89
C HIS A 394 -4.01 -52.64 1.61
N MET A 395 -4.50 -51.96 0.57
CA MET A 395 -4.74 -52.57 -0.74
C MET A 395 -3.45 -53.02 -1.44
N ASN A 396 -2.34 -52.28 -1.30
CA ASN A 396 -1.04 -52.68 -1.81
C ASN A 396 -0.50 -53.92 -1.06
N ASP A 397 -0.58 -53.93 0.27
CA ASP A 397 -0.13 -55.04 1.11
C ASP A 397 -0.80 -56.37 0.74
N VAL A 398 -2.13 -56.36 0.51
CA VAL A 398 -2.87 -57.54 0.03
C VAL A 398 -2.48 -57.94 -1.39
N LEU A 399 -2.23 -56.98 -2.28
CA LEU A 399 -1.79 -57.27 -3.66
C LEU A 399 -0.41 -57.92 -3.69
N GLU A 400 0.56 -57.36 -2.96
CA GLU A 400 1.96 -57.79 -2.98
C GLU A 400 2.15 -59.16 -2.29
N ASN A 401 1.51 -59.39 -1.15
CA ASN A 401 1.69 -60.64 -0.39
C ASN A 401 0.81 -61.80 -0.88
N GLU A 402 -0.47 -61.57 -1.18
CA GLU A 402 -1.45 -62.66 -1.40
C GLU A 402 -1.79 -62.91 -2.88
N LEU A 403 -1.53 -61.93 -3.77
CA LEU A 403 -2.01 -61.95 -5.16
C LEU A 403 -0.89 -62.02 -6.23
N GLN A 404 0.37 -62.20 -5.81
CA GLN A 404 1.50 -62.45 -6.69
C GLN A 404 1.73 -63.94 -6.99
N CYS A 405 2.13 -64.24 -8.23
CA CYS A 405 2.49 -65.59 -8.65
C CYS A 405 3.97 -65.91 -8.34
N ILE A 406 4.23 -66.77 -7.36
CA ILE A 406 5.58 -67.20 -6.92
C ILE A 406 6.54 -67.69 -8.03
N ILE A 407 6.02 -68.07 -9.21
CA ILE A 407 6.83 -68.50 -10.37
C ILE A 407 7.42 -67.29 -11.13
N CYS A 408 6.77 -66.13 -11.10
CA CYS A 408 7.16 -64.96 -11.92
C CYS A 408 7.12 -63.61 -11.19
N SER A 409 6.80 -63.56 -9.90
CA SER A 409 6.74 -62.36 -9.06
C SER A 409 5.88 -61.22 -9.60
N GLU A 410 4.81 -61.57 -10.32
CA GLU A 410 3.85 -60.67 -10.95
C GLU A 410 2.43 -61.09 -10.55
N TYR A 411 1.50 -60.14 -10.45
CA TYR A 411 0.11 -60.41 -10.07
C TYR A 411 -0.55 -61.45 -10.97
N PHE A 412 -1.33 -62.39 -10.43
CA PHE A 412 -1.86 -63.52 -11.21
C PHE A 412 -2.51 -63.08 -12.53
N VAL A 413 -2.06 -63.67 -13.65
CA VAL A 413 -2.63 -63.50 -14.99
C VAL A 413 -3.30 -64.81 -15.37
N GLU A 414 -4.63 -64.75 -15.53
CA GLU A 414 -5.49 -65.93 -15.69
C GLU A 414 -5.25 -66.93 -14.54
N ALA A 415 -5.66 -66.52 -13.34
CA ALA A 415 -5.42 -67.26 -12.10
C ALA A 415 -6.01 -68.67 -12.18
N VAL A 416 -5.19 -69.69 -11.96
CA VAL A 416 -5.60 -71.09 -11.87
C VAL A 416 -5.24 -71.67 -10.52
N THR A 417 -6.23 -72.24 -9.84
CA THR A 417 -6.11 -72.91 -8.54
C THR A 417 -6.02 -74.42 -8.76
N LEU A 418 -5.12 -75.09 -8.04
CA LEU A 418 -4.89 -76.53 -8.14
C LEU A 418 -5.69 -77.31 -7.08
N ASN A 419 -5.77 -78.64 -7.24
CA ASN A 419 -6.30 -79.58 -6.24
C ASN A 419 -5.65 -79.52 -4.84
N CYS A 420 -4.59 -78.73 -4.67
CA CYS A 420 -3.92 -78.47 -3.39
C CYS A 420 -4.13 -77.03 -2.88
N ALA A 421 -5.15 -76.33 -3.38
CA ALA A 421 -5.55 -74.94 -3.07
C ALA A 421 -4.56 -73.81 -3.44
N HIS A 422 -3.31 -74.13 -3.77
CA HIS A 422 -2.37 -73.14 -4.30
C HIS A 422 -2.78 -72.63 -5.69
N SER A 423 -2.55 -71.33 -5.94
CA SER A 423 -2.89 -70.65 -7.18
C SER A 423 -1.66 -70.11 -7.92
N PHE A 424 -1.73 -70.07 -9.25
CA PHE A 424 -0.65 -69.67 -10.16
C PHE A 424 -1.24 -68.94 -11.39
N CYS A 425 -0.42 -68.24 -12.18
CA CYS A 425 -0.83 -67.85 -13.53
C CYS A 425 -1.02 -69.10 -14.42
N SER A 426 -2.05 -69.12 -15.27
CA SER A 426 -2.31 -70.20 -16.23
C SER A 426 -1.06 -70.57 -17.03
N TYR A 427 -0.41 -69.56 -17.62
CA TYR A 427 0.86 -69.69 -18.34
C TYR A 427 1.95 -70.37 -17.49
N CYS A 428 2.25 -69.80 -16.32
CA CYS A 428 3.38 -70.22 -15.49
C CYS A 428 3.27 -71.66 -14.98
N ILE A 429 2.05 -72.13 -14.63
CA ILE A 429 1.88 -73.53 -14.19
C ILE A 429 1.87 -74.50 -15.38
N ASN A 430 1.40 -74.09 -16.56
CA ASN A 430 1.51 -74.91 -17.77
C ASN A 430 2.98 -75.12 -18.15
N GLU A 431 3.81 -74.07 -18.11
CA GLU A 431 5.27 -74.18 -18.34
C GLU A 431 5.98 -75.05 -17.29
N TRP A 432 5.56 -74.98 -16.03
CA TRP A 432 6.08 -75.86 -14.98
C TRP A 432 5.68 -77.32 -15.21
N MET A 433 4.42 -77.58 -15.59
CA MET A 433 3.90 -78.92 -15.85
C MET A 433 4.59 -79.64 -17.01
N LYS A 434 5.18 -78.92 -17.98
CA LYS A 434 6.08 -79.51 -19.00
C LYS A 434 7.33 -80.19 -18.40
N ARG A 435 7.68 -79.89 -17.14
CA ARG A 435 8.88 -80.38 -16.45
C ARG A 435 8.54 -81.25 -15.22
N LYS A 436 7.50 -80.88 -14.47
CA LYS A 436 7.06 -81.55 -13.23
C LYS A 436 5.56 -81.44 -13.01
N VAL A 437 4.88 -82.56 -12.78
CA VAL A 437 3.44 -82.62 -12.45
C VAL A 437 3.21 -82.51 -10.93
N GLU A 438 4.06 -81.74 -10.25
CA GLU A 438 4.06 -81.48 -8.81
C GLU A 438 3.75 -80.00 -8.55
N CYS A 439 2.98 -79.66 -7.52
CA CYS A 439 2.76 -78.27 -7.12
C CYS A 439 4.09 -77.57 -6.73
N PRO A 440 4.45 -76.40 -7.32
CA PRO A 440 5.68 -75.67 -6.99
C PRO A 440 5.87 -75.37 -5.50
N ILE A 441 4.78 -75.13 -4.76
CA ILE A 441 4.81 -74.77 -3.33
C ILE A 441 4.85 -76.01 -2.45
N CYS A 442 3.82 -76.87 -2.51
CA CYS A 442 3.65 -77.99 -1.56
C CYS A 442 4.02 -79.38 -2.11
N ARG A 443 4.52 -79.47 -3.35
CA ARG A 443 5.01 -80.69 -4.03
C ARG A 443 4.01 -81.86 -4.18
N LYS A 444 2.73 -81.66 -3.84
CA LYS A 444 1.65 -82.62 -4.11
C LYS A 444 1.36 -82.73 -5.61
N ASP A 445 1.01 -83.93 -6.09
CA ASP A 445 0.64 -84.16 -7.49
C ASP A 445 -0.48 -83.23 -7.96
N ILE A 446 -0.35 -82.76 -9.20
CA ILE A 446 -1.36 -81.93 -9.87
C ILE A 446 -2.38 -82.86 -10.54
N LYS A 447 -3.56 -82.98 -9.91
CA LYS A 447 -4.68 -83.84 -10.34
C LYS A 447 -5.81 -83.04 -11.00
N SER A 448 -5.91 -81.74 -10.72
CA SER A 448 -6.80 -80.82 -11.43
C SER A 448 -6.29 -79.38 -11.36
N LYS A 449 -6.73 -78.57 -12.33
CA LYS A 449 -6.50 -77.12 -12.41
C LYS A 449 -7.82 -76.43 -12.80
N THR A 450 -8.19 -75.37 -12.10
CA THR A 450 -9.46 -74.65 -12.31
C THR A 450 -9.20 -73.15 -12.36
N ARG A 451 -9.71 -72.46 -13.39
CA ARG A 451 -9.59 -71.00 -13.51
C ARG A 451 -10.46 -70.30 -12.46
N SER A 452 -9.86 -69.40 -11.68
CA SER A 452 -10.54 -68.60 -10.67
C SER A 452 -10.91 -67.23 -11.23
N LEU A 453 -12.12 -67.13 -11.79
CA LEU A 453 -12.69 -65.84 -12.22
C LEU A 453 -12.83 -64.83 -11.08
N VAL A 454 -12.93 -65.30 -9.83
CA VAL A 454 -12.96 -64.43 -8.65
C VAL A 454 -11.63 -63.71 -8.46
N LEU A 455 -10.50 -64.44 -8.54
CA LEU A 455 -9.16 -63.84 -8.46
C LEU A 455 -8.87 -62.92 -9.65
N ASP A 456 -9.17 -63.37 -10.88
CA ASP A 456 -9.00 -62.53 -12.10
C ASP A 456 -9.75 -61.19 -11.98
N ASN A 457 -11.01 -61.22 -11.55
CA ASN A 457 -11.83 -60.01 -11.37
C ASN A 457 -11.40 -59.15 -10.18
N CYS A 458 -10.96 -59.77 -9.08
CA CYS A 458 -10.49 -59.06 -7.89
C CYS A 458 -9.19 -58.29 -8.18
N ILE A 459 -8.18 -58.97 -8.74
CA ILE A 459 -6.89 -58.38 -9.10
C ILE A 459 -7.08 -57.27 -10.14
N SER A 460 -7.95 -57.47 -11.14
CA SER A 460 -8.22 -56.43 -12.14
C SER A 460 -8.77 -55.16 -11.49
N LYS A 461 -9.83 -55.27 -10.67
CA LYS A 461 -10.41 -54.12 -9.94
C LYS A 461 -9.45 -53.46 -8.95
N MET A 462 -8.55 -54.22 -8.33
CA MET A 462 -7.54 -53.66 -7.44
C MET A 462 -6.45 -52.92 -8.22
N VAL A 463 -5.92 -53.52 -9.29
CA VAL A 463 -4.94 -52.88 -10.18
C VAL A 463 -5.53 -51.65 -10.89
N ASP A 464 -6.83 -51.62 -11.20
CA ASP A 464 -7.54 -50.45 -11.73
C ASP A 464 -7.44 -49.21 -10.82
N ASN A 465 -7.18 -49.39 -9.52
CA ASN A 465 -7.01 -48.31 -8.55
C ASN A 465 -5.53 -47.92 -8.29
N LEU A 466 -4.56 -48.64 -8.87
CA LEU A 466 -3.14 -48.35 -8.73
C LEU A 466 -2.61 -47.28 -9.72
N ASN A 467 -1.32 -46.99 -9.62
CA ASN A 467 -0.59 -46.13 -10.55
C ASN A 467 -0.57 -46.68 -11.99
N SER A 468 -0.28 -45.82 -12.95
CA SER A 468 -0.31 -46.17 -14.39
C SER A 468 0.78 -47.15 -14.82
N GLU A 469 1.92 -47.18 -14.13
CA GLU A 469 3.06 -48.05 -14.48
C GLU A 469 2.72 -49.52 -14.23
N VAL A 470 2.15 -49.82 -13.06
CA VAL A 470 1.70 -51.18 -12.68
C VAL A 470 0.58 -51.68 -13.62
N LYS A 471 -0.31 -50.78 -14.05
CA LYS A 471 -1.36 -51.08 -15.04
C LYS A 471 -0.75 -51.46 -16.39
N GLU A 472 0.15 -50.63 -16.94
CA GLU A 472 0.74 -50.88 -18.26
C GLU A 472 1.61 -52.15 -18.25
N ARG A 473 2.43 -52.35 -17.20
CA ARG A 473 3.19 -53.61 -16.99
C ARG A 473 2.27 -54.84 -17.04
N ARG A 474 1.14 -54.80 -16.35
CA ARG A 474 0.15 -55.91 -16.37
C ARG A 474 -0.49 -56.08 -17.75
N ILE A 475 -0.79 -55.01 -18.47
CA ILE A 475 -1.34 -55.07 -19.84
C ILE A 475 -0.34 -55.69 -20.82
N VAL A 476 0.93 -55.31 -20.74
CA VAL A 476 2.02 -55.89 -21.55
C VAL A 476 2.16 -57.39 -21.26
N LEU A 477 2.28 -57.79 -19.99
CA LEU A 477 2.37 -59.21 -19.58
C LEU A 477 1.14 -60.05 -19.99
N ILE A 478 -0.04 -59.45 -20.07
CA ILE A 478 -1.26 -60.11 -20.57
C ILE A 478 -1.22 -60.29 -22.09
N ARG A 479 -0.57 -59.37 -22.84
CA ARG A 479 -0.40 -59.45 -24.30
C ARG A 479 0.64 -60.51 -24.67
N GLU A 480 1.84 -60.42 -24.10
CA GLU A 480 2.95 -61.36 -24.32
C GLU A 480 2.50 -62.82 -24.11
N ARG A 481 1.79 -63.11 -23.02
CA ARG A 481 1.30 -64.46 -22.67
C ARG A 481 0.08 -64.93 -23.46
N LYS A 482 -0.46 -64.11 -24.37
CA LYS A 482 -1.53 -64.46 -25.33
C LYS A 482 -1.01 -64.64 -26.75
N ASP A 483 0.08 -63.95 -27.10
CA ASP A 483 0.69 -64.01 -28.43
C ASP A 483 1.63 -65.22 -28.58
N GLU A 484 2.07 -65.87 -27.48
CA GLU A 484 2.67 -67.22 -27.55
C GLU A 484 1.62 -68.29 -27.90
N PRO A 485 1.87 -69.14 -28.92
CA PRO A 485 0.90 -70.14 -29.35
C PRO A 485 0.74 -71.25 -28.29
N MET A 486 -0.46 -71.36 -27.73
CA MET A 486 -0.90 -72.49 -26.91
C MET A 486 -0.89 -73.79 -27.73
N ASN A 487 0.28 -74.44 -27.79
CA ASN A 487 0.49 -75.70 -28.49
C ASN A 487 -0.42 -76.78 -27.85
N PRO A 488 -1.37 -77.37 -28.60
CA PRO A 488 -2.36 -78.27 -28.02
C PRO A 488 -1.69 -79.51 -27.42
N ALA A 489 -2.16 -79.92 -26.23
CA ALA A 489 -1.62 -81.09 -25.55
C ALA A 489 -1.90 -82.39 -26.33
N GLN A 490 -0.89 -83.27 -26.33
CA GLN A 490 -0.99 -84.67 -26.74
C GLN A 490 -1.42 -85.53 -25.54
#